data_AF-A0A6N7ZR21-F1
#
_entry.id   AF-A0A6N7ZR21-F1
#
_cell.length_a   1.000
_cell.length_b   1.000
_cell.length_c   1.000
_cell.angle_alpha   90.00
_cell.angle_beta   90.00
_cell.angle_gamma   90.00
#
_symmetry.space_group_name_H-M   'P 1'
#
loop_
_entity.id
_entity.type
_entity.pdbx_description
1 polymer ?
#
loop_
_entity_poly.entity_id
_entity_poly.type
_entity_poly.pdbx_seq_one_letter_code
_entity_poly.pdbx_strand_id
1 'polypeptide(L)'
;MSQKQQNEEVSSQKRSLSSRLGSAVGEVTGGSVVSRSVRHISGTIGGSSNRLGGMVSDLLNDDLASPSLGQGGTDEQRFAAAMRLHRVTEKSLNDRIRNTKRNFNLYFVVFAISVLAGLFSIFIFPPASAFSVIIRFIATPILLALVFKHAYTNWMFRKRRLSSPLAYFSSGDLWPKMP
;
A
#
# COMPACT_ATOMS: atom_id res chain seq x y z
N MET A 1 61.17 -12.07 -0.39
CA MET A 1 59.77 -12.44 -0.11
C MET A 1 58.95 -11.18 0.26
N SER A 2 58.84 -10.18 -0.63
CA SER A 2 58.30 -8.86 -0.21
C SER A 2 57.53 -8.04 -1.28
N GLN A 3 57.65 -8.32 -2.58
CA GLN A 3 56.92 -7.51 -3.59
C GLN A 3 55.56 -8.08 -4.04
N LYS A 4 55.32 -9.39 -3.92
CA LYS A 4 54.04 -9.99 -4.32
C LYS A 4 52.89 -9.66 -3.36
N GLN A 5 53.17 -9.64 -2.04
CA GLN A 5 52.15 -9.34 -1.02
C GLN A 5 51.69 -7.88 -1.07
N GLN A 6 52.59 -6.95 -1.40
CA GLN A 6 52.26 -5.52 -1.49
C GLN A 6 51.32 -5.19 -2.65
N ASN A 7 51.42 -5.92 -3.78
CA ASN A 7 50.51 -5.74 -4.92
C ASN A 7 49.12 -6.32 -4.68
N GLU A 8 49.00 -7.37 -3.85
CA GLU A 8 47.71 -7.94 -3.47
C GLU A 8 46.94 -7.01 -2.53
N GLU A 9 47.62 -6.34 -1.59
CA GLU A 9 46.97 -5.37 -0.70
C GLU A 9 46.47 -4.13 -1.45
N VAL A 10 47.28 -3.56 -2.36
CA VAL A 10 46.88 -2.38 -3.15
C VAL A 10 45.71 -2.70 -4.09
N SER A 11 45.67 -3.91 -4.66
CA SER A 11 44.55 -4.34 -5.52
C SER A 11 43.28 -4.65 -4.72
N SER A 12 43.40 -5.19 -3.50
CA SER A 12 42.30 -5.36 -2.55
C SER A 12 41.71 -4.01 -2.11
N GLN A 13 42.56 -3.04 -1.82
CA GLN A 13 42.14 -1.71 -1.37
C GLN A 13 41.49 -0.88 -2.50
N LYS A 14 41.97 -1.01 -3.74
CA LYS A 14 41.31 -0.40 -4.90
C LYS A 14 39.94 -1.01 -5.19
N ARG A 15 39.76 -2.33 -4.99
CA ARG A 15 38.45 -3.00 -5.13
C ARG A 15 37.47 -2.62 -4.03
N SER A 16 37.94 -2.36 -2.81
CA SER A 16 37.07 -1.92 -1.71
C SER A 16 36.64 -0.45 -1.83
N LEU A 17 37.48 0.39 -2.44
CA LEU A 17 37.15 1.79 -2.72
C LEU A 17 36.17 1.94 -3.91
N SER A 18 36.33 1.14 -4.97
CA SER A 18 35.41 1.19 -6.12
C SER A 18 34.01 0.69 -5.77
N SER A 19 33.88 -0.33 -4.90
CA SER A 19 32.57 -0.82 -4.43
C SER A 19 31.86 0.20 -3.53
N ARG A 20 32.61 0.95 -2.71
CA ARG A 20 32.07 2.02 -1.87
C ARG A 20 31.63 3.25 -2.67
N LEU A 21 32.38 3.63 -3.70
CA LEU A 21 32.01 4.75 -4.57
C LEU A 21 30.79 4.42 -5.44
N GLY A 22 30.69 3.20 -5.98
CA GLY A 22 29.48 2.75 -6.71
C GLY A 22 28.23 2.70 -5.84
N SER A 23 28.39 2.28 -4.57
CA SER A 23 27.32 2.29 -3.57
C SER A 23 26.86 3.71 -3.22
N ALA A 24 27.79 4.65 -3.01
CA ALA A 24 27.48 6.03 -2.63
C ALA A 24 26.80 6.81 -3.78
N VAL A 25 27.21 6.58 -5.03
CA VAL A 25 26.57 7.24 -6.20
C VAL A 25 25.14 6.74 -6.42
N GLY A 26 24.86 5.45 -6.14
CA GLY A 26 23.51 4.88 -6.22
C GLY A 26 22.57 5.31 -5.10
N GLU A 27 23.11 5.80 -3.98
CA GLU A 27 22.33 6.31 -2.83
C GLU A 27 21.95 7.79 -3.03
N VAL A 28 22.80 8.58 -3.69
CA VAL A 28 22.55 10.01 -3.97
C VAL A 28 21.63 10.23 -5.18
N THR A 29 21.52 9.28 -6.11
CA THR A 29 20.68 9.41 -7.33
C THR A 29 19.23 8.92 -7.18
N GLY A 30 18.79 8.47 -6.00
CA GLY A 30 17.37 8.16 -5.73
C GLY A 30 16.75 6.97 -6.48
N GLY A 31 17.50 6.32 -7.40
CA GLY A 31 17.03 5.16 -8.17
C GLY A 31 16.73 3.92 -7.31
N SER A 32 17.36 3.78 -6.14
CA SER A 32 17.10 2.69 -5.19
C SER A 32 15.75 2.82 -4.46
N VAL A 33 15.23 4.04 -4.32
CA VAL A 33 13.92 4.31 -3.68
C VAL A 33 12.78 4.09 -4.67
N VAL A 34 12.97 4.49 -5.93
CA VAL A 34 12.00 4.26 -7.01
C VAL A 34 11.90 2.78 -7.35
N SER A 35 13.02 2.07 -7.46
CA SER A 35 13.02 0.62 -7.73
C SER A 35 12.42 -0.21 -6.58
N ARG A 36 12.62 0.16 -5.31
CA ARG A 36 11.92 -0.45 -4.16
C ARG A 36 10.42 -0.16 -4.17
N SER A 37 10.01 1.04 -4.60
CA SER A 37 8.60 1.43 -4.71
C SER A 37 7.90 0.66 -5.85
N VAL A 38 8.54 0.52 -7.00
CA VAL A 38 8.02 -0.28 -8.14
C VAL A 38 7.92 -1.77 -7.79
N ARG A 39 8.89 -2.34 -7.08
CA ARG A 39 8.82 -3.73 -6.57
C ARG A 39 7.68 -3.94 -5.55
N HIS A 40 7.31 -2.91 -4.80
CA HIS A 40 6.18 -2.98 -3.88
C HIS A 40 4.82 -2.81 -4.56
N ILE A 41 4.75 -2.03 -5.64
CA ILE A 41 3.55 -1.89 -6.47
C ILE A 41 3.30 -3.19 -7.24
N SER A 42 4.35 -3.83 -7.82
CA SER A 42 4.21 -5.12 -8.49
C SER A 42 3.82 -6.26 -7.52
N GLY A 43 4.33 -6.26 -6.28
CA GLY A 43 3.89 -7.19 -5.24
C GLY A 43 2.42 -6.96 -4.78
N THR A 44 1.92 -5.73 -4.88
CA THR A 44 0.52 -5.40 -4.56
C THR A 44 -0.44 -5.79 -5.70
N ILE A 45 0.03 -5.71 -6.95
CA ILE A 45 -0.69 -6.20 -8.14
C ILE A 45 -0.70 -7.74 -8.18
N GLY A 46 0.44 -8.40 -7.94
CA GLY A 46 0.51 -9.87 -7.83
C GLY A 46 -0.27 -10.45 -6.64
N GLY A 47 -0.38 -9.69 -5.53
CA GLY A 47 -1.25 -10.04 -4.41
C GLY A 47 -2.75 -9.85 -4.69
N SER A 48 -3.12 -9.10 -5.74
CA SER A 48 -4.50 -8.87 -6.16
C SER A 48 -4.94 -9.87 -7.22
N SER A 49 -4.05 -10.32 -8.11
CA SER A 49 -4.33 -11.42 -9.06
C SER A 49 -4.51 -12.77 -8.36
N ASN A 50 -3.69 -13.09 -7.34
CA ASN A 50 -3.88 -14.32 -6.56
C ASN A 50 -5.18 -14.33 -5.73
N ARG A 51 -5.73 -13.16 -5.38
CA ARG A 51 -7.03 -13.05 -4.69
C ARG A 51 -8.20 -13.17 -5.65
N LEU A 52 -8.09 -12.65 -6.86
CA LEU A 52 -9.06 -12.89 -7.93
C LEU A 52 -9.05 -14.35 -8.39
N GLY A 53 -7.87 -14.95 -8.56
CA GLY A 53 -7.74 -16.38 -8.83
C GLY A 53 -8.24 -17.25 -7.68
N GLY A 54 -8.00 -16.86 -6.43
CA GLY A 54 -8.58 -17.51 -5.25
C GLY A 54 -10.09 -17.40 -5.19
N MET A 55 -10.66 -16.22 -5.47
CA MET A 55 -12.12 -16.05 -5.54
C MET A 55 -12.76 -16.83 -6.70
N VAL A 56 -12.09 -16.94 -7.85
CA VAL A 56 -12.57 -17.75 -8.99
C VAL A 56 -12.44 -19.25 -8.68
N SER A 57 -11.36 -19.67 -8.03
CA SER A 57 -11.18 -21.04 -7.53
C SER A 57 -12.20 -21.40 -6.46
N ASP A 58 -12.52 -20.47 -5.56
CA ASP A 58 -13.51 -20.67 -4.48
C ASP A 58 -14.95 -20.61 -5.03
N LEU A 59 -15.21 -19.90 -6.13
CA LEU A 59 -16.48 -19.94 -6.86
C LEU A 59 -16.66 -21.23 -7.69
N LEU A 60 -15.57 -21.89 -8.07
CA LEU A 60 -15.59 -23.14 -8.85
C LEU A 60 -15.49 -24.39 -7.96
N ASN A 61 -15.05 -24.24 -6.71
CA ASN A 61 -15.03 -25.30 -5.70
C ASN A 61 -16.11 -25.03 -4.65
N ASP A 62 -17.33 -25.48 -4.95
CA ASP A 62 -18.54 -25.37 -4.11
C ASP A 62 -18.46 -26.11 -2.75
N ASP A 63 -17.28 -26.61 -2.35
CA ASP A 63 -17.10 -27.52 -1.21
C ASP A 63 -16.43 -26.87 0.02
N LEU A 64 -16.13 -25.56 -0.02
CA LEU A 64 -15.65 -24.83 1.14
C LEU A 64 -16.81 -24.11 1.82
N ALA A 65 -17.54 -24.89 2.64
CA ALA A 65 -18.58 -24.45 3.54
C ALA A 65 -18.23 -23.09 4.19
N SER A 66 -18.91 -22.04 3.71
CA SER A 66 -18.98 -20.75 4.37
C SER A 66 -19.48 -21.01 5.80
N PRO A 67 -18.73 -20.64 6.86
CA PRO A 67 -19.26 -20.70 8.21
C PRO A 67 -20.45 -19.74 8.23
N SER A 68 -21.65 -20.32 8.21
CA SER A 68 -22.91 -19.62 8.39
C SER A 68 -22.94 -19.06 9.81
N LEU A 69 -22.29 -17.92 9.99
CA LEU A 69 -22.52 -17.10 11.17
C LEU A 69 -23.98 -16.69 11.09
N GLY A 70 -24.81 -17.30 11.94
CA GLY A 70 -26.19 -16.88 12.13
C GLY A 70 -26.24 -15.36 12.27
N GLN A 71 -27.26 -14.73 11.70
CA GLN A 71 -27.42 -13.27 11.58
C GLN A 71 -27.34 -12.48 12.91
N GLY A 72 -27.13 -13.12 14.07
CA GLY A 72 -27.04 -12.51 15.41
C GLY A 72 -25.65 -12.45 16.06
N GLY A 73 -24.56 -12.91 15.44
CA GLY A 73 -23.22 -12.78 16.03
C GLY A 73 -22.70 -11.34 16.06
N THR A 74 -21.94 -10.95 17.10
CA THR A 74 -21.34 -9.60 17.21
C THR A 74 -20.31 -9.33 16.10
N ASP A 75 -20.05 -8.06 15.76
CA ASP A 75 -19.13 -7.67 14.68
C ASP A 75 -17.72 -8.26 14.86
N GLU A 76 -17.27 -8.43 16.11
CA GLU A 76 -15.99 -9.04 16.47
C GLU A 76 -16.01 -10.56 16.25
N GLN A 77 -17.11 -11.24 16.56
CA GLN A 77 -17.27 -12.67 16.29
C GLN A 77 -17.26 -12.95 14.79
N ARG A 78 -17.92 -12.09 14.01
CA ARG A 78 -17.90 -12.16 12.54
C ARG A 78 -16.51 -11.96 11.99
N PHE A 79 -15.76 -10.99 12.52
CA PHE A 79 -14.37 -10.76 12.13
C PHE A 79 -13.46 -11.95 12.49
N ALA A 80 -13.60 -12.50 13.69
CA ALA A 80 -12.82 -13.66 14.13
C ALA A 80 -13.11 -14.91 13.28
N ALA A 81 -14.37 -15.13 12.91
CA ALA A 81 -14.75 -16.21 12.03
C ALA A 81 -14.27 -16.00 10.58
N ALA A 82 -14.29 -14.78 10.06
CA ALA A 82 -13.69 -14.45 8.76
C ALA A 82 -12.16 -14.68 8.77
N MET A 83 -11.48 -14.32 9.85
CA MET A 83 -10.05 -14.60 10.04
C MET A 83 -9.75 -16.11 10.03
N ARG A 84 -10.59 -16.91 10.68
CA ARG A 84 -10.47 -18.38 10.68
C ARG A 84 -10.73 -18.98 9.30
N LEU A 85 -11.78 -18.52 8.61
CA LEU A 85 -12.14 -18.96 7.25
C LEU A 85 -10.99 -18.73 6.27
N HIS A 86 -10.42 -17.52 6.28
CA HIS A 86 -9.31 -17.15 5.39
C HIS A 86 -7.92 -17.56 5.90
N ARG A 87 -7.85 -18.36 6.98
CA ARG A 87 -6.61 -18.82 7.62
C ARG A 87 -5.60 -17.69 7.89
N VAL A 88 -6.09 -16.51 8.26
CA VAL A 88 -5.26 -15.34 8.50
C VAL A 88 -4.73 -15.41 9.94
N THR A 89 -3.40 -15.39 10.08
CA THR A 89 -2.73 -15.33 11.39
C THR A 89 -2.66 -13.90 11.91
N GLU A 90 -2.48 -13.73 13.22
CA GLU A 90 -2.24 -12.43 13.87
C GLU A 90 -1.04 -11.68 13.25
N LYS A 91 0.02 -12.42 12.90
CA LYS A 91 1.18 -11.86 12.18
C LYS A 91 0.76 -11.32 10.80
N SER A 92 -0.01 -12.10 10.03
CA SER A 92 -0.54 -11.68 8.72
C SER A 92 -1.47 -10.47 8.83
N LEU A 93 -2.28 -10.39 9.90
CA LEU A 93 -3.13 -9.24 10.18
C LEU A 93 -2.29 -7.98 10.44
N ASN A 94 -1.25 -8.07 11.27
CA ASN A 94 -0.35 -6.95 11.54
C ASN A 94 0.38 -6.47 10.29
N ASP A 95 0.81 -7.40 9.43
CA ASP A 95 1.42 -7.04 8.14
C ASP A 95 0.41 -6.36 7.21
N ARG A 96 -0.86 -6.79 7.21
CA ARG A 96 -1.96 -6.13 6.48
C ARG A 96 -2.24 -4.73 7.02
N ILE A 97 -2.20 -4.52 8.32
CA ILE A 97 -2.36 -3.18 8.95
C ILE A 97 -1.22 -2.25 8.50
N ARG A 98 0.04 -2.72 8.53
CA ARG A 98 1.18 -1.93 8.06
C ARG A 98 1.08 -1.60 6.57
N ASN A 99 0.74 -2.58 5.74
CA ASN A 99 0.59 -2.40 4.30
C ASN A 99 -0.54 -1.44 3.94
N THR A 100 -1.68 -1.53 4.63
CA THR A 100 -2.81 -0.60 4.42
C THR A 100 -2.46 0.82 4.83
N LYS A 101 -1.72 1.03 5.93
CA LYS A 101 -1.19 2.36 6.29
C LYS A 101 -0.26 2.92 5.23
N ARG A 102 0.67 2.11 4.71
CA ARG A 102 1.59 2.55 3.66
C ARG A 102 0.87 2.91 2.36
N ASN A 103 -0.09 2.07 1.95
CA ASN A 103 -0.89 2.33 0.75
C ASN A 103 -1.74 3.59 0.92
N PHE A 104 -2.35 3.79 2.09
CA PHE A 104 -3.03 5.04 2.40
C PHE A 104 -2.11 6.25 2.23
N ASN A 105 -0.91 6.23 2.81
CA ASN A 105 0.05 7.34 2.69
C ASN A 105 0.41 7.60 1.21
N LEU A 106 0.65 6.55 0.43
CA LEU A 106 0.97 6.68 -1.00
C LEU A 106 -0.19 7.35 -1.75
N TYR A 107 -1.41 6.82 -1.62
CA TYR A 107 -2.56 7.38 -2.32
C TYR A 107 -2.92 8.79 -1.81
N PHE A 108 -2.72 9.08 -0.53
CA PHE A 108 -2.95 10.40 0.04
C PHE A 108 -1.96 11.43 -0.52
N VAL A 109 -0.68 11.08 -0.63
CA VAL A 109 0.33 11.96 -1.24
C VAL A 109 0.01 12.20 -2.72
N VAL A 110 -0.32 11.15 -3.48
CA VAL A 110 -0.70 11.28 -4.89
C VAL A 110 -1.98 12.13 -5.05
N PHE A 111 -2.97 11.93 -4.17
CA PHE A 111 -4.17 12.75 -4.10
C PHE A 111 -3.83 14.23 -3.85
N ALA A 112 -3.02 14.51 -2.83
CA ALA A 112 -2.63 15.88 -2.48
C ALA A 112 -1.89 16.56 -3.66
N ILE A 113 -0.95 15.86 -4.30
CA ILE A 113 -0.24 16.36 -5.48
C ILE A 113 -1.21 16.62 -6.62
N SER A 114 -2.15 15.70 -6.89
CA SER A 114 -3.15 15.88 -7.94
C SER A 114 -4.05 17.09 -7.71
N VAL A 115 -4.49 17.31 -6.47
CA VAL A 115 -5.31 18.48 -6.10
C VAL A 115 -4.51 19.76 -6.25
N LEU A 116 -3.28 19.80 -5.73
CA LEU A 116 -2.39 20.97 -5.86
C LEU A 116 -2.07 21.28 -7.31
N ALA A 117 -1.79 20.27 -8.14
CA ALA A 117 -1.54 20.44 -9.56
C ALA A 117 -2.78 20.97 -10.30
N GLY A 118 -3.97 20.47 -9.96
CA GLY A 118 -5.23 20.99 -10.51
C GLY A 118 -5.49 22.45 -10.14
N LEU A 119 -5.27 22.81 -8.87
CA LEU A 119 -5.40 24.20 -8.38
C LEU A 119 -4.37 25.12 -9.04
N PHE A 120 -3.11 24.70 -9.11
CA PHE A 120 -2.04 25.48 -9.73
C PHE A 120 -2.25 25.65 -11.24
N SER A 121 -2.78 24.61 -11.91
CA SER A 121 -3.18 24.68 -13.32
C SER A 121 -4.28 25.72 -13.57
N ILE A 122 -5.22 25.92 -12.64
CA ILE A 122 -6.24 26.98 -12.75
C ILE A 122 -5.58 28.37 -12.73
N PHE A 123 -4.55 28.55 -11.89
CA PHE A 123 -3.87 29.84 -11.78
C PHE A 123 -3.04 30.19 -13.02
N ILE A 124 -2.29 29.22 -13.57
CA ILE A 124 -1.46 29.46 -14.77
C ILE A 124 -2.30 29.48 -16.05
N PHE A 125 -3.25 28.55 -16.16
CA PHE A 125 -4.07 28.36 -17.35
C PHE A 125 -5.55 28.45 -16.94
N PRO A 126 -6.14 29.65 -16.89
CA PRO A 126 -7.54 29.81 -16.48
C PRO A 126 -8.48 28.94 -17.33
N PRO A 127 -9.41 28.19 -16.71
CA PRO A 127 -10.33 27.35 -17.43
C PRO A 127 -11.33 28.20 -18.23
N ALA A 128 -11.52 27.86 -19.52
CA ALA A 128 -12.49 28.55 -20.38
C ALA A 128 -13.95 28.13 -20.11
N SER A 129 -14.17 26.97 -19.46
CA SER A 129 -15.50 26.44 -19.13
C SER A 129 -15.47 25.56 -17.88
N ALA A 130 -16.64 25.30 -17.30
CA ALA A 130 -16.80 24.37 -16.18
C ALA A 130 -16.34 22.93 -16.55
N PHE A 131 -16.51 22.53 -17.80
CA PHE A 131 -16.06 21.22 -18.29
C PHE A 131 -14.54 21.08 -18.22
N SER A 132 -13.79 22.15 -18.51
CA SER A 132 -12.33 22.17 -18.37
C SER A 132 -11.89 21.97 -16.91
N VAL A 133 -12.68 22.45 -15.94
CA VAL A 133 -12.43 22.22 -14.50
C VAL A 133 -12.64 20.76 -14.16
N ILE A 134 -13.75 20.16 -14.61
CA ILE A 134 -14.07 18.75 -14.34
C ILE A 134 -12.96 17.82 -14.85
N ILE A 135 -12.47 18.04 -16.07
CA ILE A 135 -11.38 17.23 -16.65
C ILE A 135 -10.12 17.30 -15.77
N ARG A 136 -9.76 18.48 -15.26
CA ARG A 136 -8.55 18.66 -14.42
C ARG A 136 -8.62 17.90 -13.11
N PHE A 137 -9.83 17.68 -12.57
CA PHE A 137 -10.04 16.99 -11.30
C PHE A 137 -10.63 15.59 -11.46
N ILE A 138 -10.73 15.03 -12.66
CA ILE A 138 -11.39 13.73 -12.90
C ILE A 138 -10.78 12.58 -12.09
N ALA A 139 -9.47 12.61 -11.84
CA ALA A 139 -8.77 11.60 -11.04
C ALA A 139 -8.98 11.78 -9.52
N THR A 140 -9.35 12.98 -9.07
CA THR A 140 -9.52 13.34 -7.66
C THR A 140 -10.53 12.47 -6.91
N PRO A 141 -11.77 12.25 -7.40
CA PRO A 141 -12.73 11.39 -6.70
C PRO A 141 -12.27 9.93 -6.65
N ILE A 142 -11.56 9.43 -7.67
CA ILE A 142 -11.02 8.07 -7.70
C ILE A 142 -9.93 7.92 -6.64
N LEU A 143 -8.99 8.87 -6.59
CA LEU A 143 -7.93 8.88 -5.59
C LEU A 143 -8.50 9.02 -4.17
N LEU A 144 -9.51 9.87 -3.99
CA LEU A 144 -10.20 10.01 -2.71
C LEU A 144 -10.85 8.70 -2.26
N ALA A 145 -11.51 7.98 -3.18
CA ALA A 145 -12.10 6.68 -2.88
C ALA A 145 -11.05 5.64 -2.48
N LEU A 146 -9.87 5.64 -3.11
CA LEU A 146 -8.75 4.77 -2.73
C LEU A 146 -8.18 5.11 -1.35
N VAL A 147 -7.98 6.39 -1.07
CA VAL A 147 -7.57 6.89 0.26
C VAL A 147 -8.57 6.40 1.31
N PHE A 148 -9.86 6.64 1.09
CA PHE A 148 -10.92 6.19 1.99
C PHE A 148 -10.91 4.67 2.20
N LYS A 149 -10.86 3.89 1.11
CA LYS A 149 -10.81 2.42 1.16
C LYS A 149 -9.68 1.94 2.07
N HIS A 150 -8.48 2.49 1.93
CA HIS A 150 -7.33 2.07 2.72
C HIS A 150 -7.40 2.52 4.18
N ALA A 151 -7.91 3.72 4.45
CA ALA A 151 -8.13 4.22 5.81
C ALA A 151 -9.16 3.36 6.55
N TYR A 152 -10.31 3.12 5.91
CA TYR A 152 -11.39 2.28 6.42
C TYR A 152 -10.93 0.85 6.70
N THR A 153 -10.20 0.24 5.75
CA THR A 153 -9.68 -1.12 5.92
C THR A 153 -8.68 -1.22 7.08
N ASN A 154 -7.81 -0.22 7.25
CA ASN A 154 -6.87 -0.17 8.38
C ASN A 154 -7.62 -0.11 9.71
N TRP A 155 -8.63 0.75 9.80
CA TRP A 155 -9.47 0.88 10.99
C TRP A 155 -10.20 -0.42 11.32
N MET A 156 -10.79 -1.08 10.32
CA MET A 156 -11.51 -2.34 10.48
C MET A 156 -10.61 -3.44 11.05
N PHE A 157 -9.40 -3.57 10.50
CA PHE A 157 -8.40 -4.54 10.96
C PHE A 157 -7.89 -4.24 12.36
N ARG A 158 -7.69 -2.97 12.71
CA ARG A 158 -7.25 -2.56 14.06
C ARG A 158 -8.34 -2.76 15.10
N LYS A 159 -9.59 -2.44 14.77
CA LYS A 159 -10.74 -2.61 15.65
C LYS A 159 -11.30 -4.04 15.65
N ARG A 160 -10.79 -4.92 14.78
CA ARG A 160 -11.17 -6.34 14.66
C ARG A 160 -12.69 -6.52 14.55
N ARG A 161 -13.36 -5.63 13.80
CA ARG A 161 -14.81 -5.59 13.68
C ARG A 161 -15.23 -5.37 12.23
N LEU A 162 -16.22 -6.13 11.76
CA LEU A 162 -16.84 -5.96 10.44
C LEU A 162 -17.99 -4.96 10.51
N SER A 163 -17.70 -3.73 10.94
CA SER A 163 -18.71 -2.67 11.07
C SER A 163 -18.93 -1.93 9.74
N SER A 164 -19.90 -1.02 9.68
CA SER A 164 -20.24 -0.22 8.50
C SER A 164 -19.33 1.02 8.33
N PRO A 165 -19.29 1.63 7.13
CA PRO A 165 -18.60 2.91 6.90
C PRO A 165 -19.05 4.05 7.83
N LEU A 166 -20.32 4.07 8.22
CA LEU A 166 -20.85 5.06 9.17
C LEU A 166 -20.19 4.95 10.54
N ALA A 167 -19.97 3.72 11.02
CA ALA A 167 -19.28 3.48 12.29
C ALA A 167 -17.82 3.93 12.27
N TYR A 168 -17.19 3.94 11.09
CA TYR A 168 -15.85 4.48 10.92
C TYR A 168 -15.83 6.00 11.07
N PHE A 169 -16.73 6.72 10.39
CA PHE A 169 -16.81 8.17 10.53
C PHE A 169 -17.18 8.62 11.95
N SER A 170 -18.10 7.92 12.61
CA SER A 170 -18.47 8.24 14.00
C SER A 170 -17.37 7.92 15.01
N SER A 171 -16.39 7.08 14.67
CA SER A 171 -15.29 6.74 15.57
C SER A 171 -14.23 7.85 15.72
N GLY A 172 -14.23 8.85 14.82
CA GLY A 172 -13.22 9.91 14.78
C GLY A 172 -11.79 9.45 14.44
N ASP A 173 -11.54 8.14 14.24
CA ASP A 173 -10.23 7.58 13.94
C ASP A 173 -9.97 7.57 12.42
N LEU A 174 -9.99 8.76 11.83
CA LEU A 174 -9.92 8.94 10.37
C LEU A 174 -8.54 8.60 9.78
N TRP A 175 -7.48 8.70 10.58
CA TRP A 175 -6.12 8.44 10.10
C TRP A 175 -5.66 7.02 10.44
N PRO A 176 -5.10 6.26 9.48
CA PRO A 176 -4.62 4.91 9.76
C PRO A 176 -3.41 4.93 10.70
N LYS A 177 -3.35 3.95 11.60
CA LYS A 177 -2.29 3.84 12.62
C LYS A 177 -1.57 2.49 12.52
N MET A 178 -0.46 2.39 13.23
CA MET A 178 0.27 1.13 13.37
C MET A 178 -0.52 0.17 14.27
N PRO A 179 -0.31 -1.17 14.12
CA PRO A 179 -0.98 -2.17 14.94
C PRO A 179 -0.66 -1.99 16.43
#